data_AF-A0A514XMT9-F1
#
_entry.id   AF-A0A514XMT9-F1
#
_cell.length_a   1.000
_cell.length_b   1.000
_cell.length_c   1.000
_cell.angle_alpha   90.00
_cell.angle_beta   90.00
_cell.angle_gamma   90.00
#
_symmetry.space_group_name_H-M   'P 1'
#
loop_
_entity.id
_entity.type
_entity.pdbx_description
1 polymer ?
#
loop_
_entity_poly.entity_id
_entity_poly.type
_entity_poly.pdbx_seq_one_letter_code
_entity_poly.pdbx_strand_id
1 'polypeptide(L)'
;MSSTRTAKILWVLWALFVCRVLGQLIVVLYAPDFLPPMKEWYSGLMPYQYLLPTQILIIGFFAKIASDISRGIGRLSKPHQKLGLFLRNFGYFYFGAMIFRYVLRMSMYPEERWFGGTIPIIFHFVLATFLIVWGKYNLRQSPTSA
;
A
#
# COMPACT_ATOMS: atom_id res chain seq x y z
N MET A 1 -18.26 -6.07 -7.26
CA MET A 1 -17.27 -7.04 -6.73
C MET A 1 -17.89 -7.67 -5.51
N SER A 2 -17.94 -9.00 -5.45
CA SER A 2 -18.37 -9.69 -4.22
C SER A 2 -17.41 -9.39 -3.07
N SER A 3 -17.92 -9.34 -1.83
CA SER A 3 -17.10 -9.10 -0.63
C SER A 3 -15.92 -10.08 -0.54
N THR A 4 -16.14 -11.34 -0.93
CA THR A 4 -15.10 -12.37 -1.02
C THR A 4 -13.99 -12.03 -2.01
N ARG A 5 -14.31 -11.49 -3.18
CA ARG A 5 -13.29 -11.09 -4.18
C ARG A 5 -12.48 -9.89 -3.66
N THR A 6 -13.16 -8.91 -3.07
CA THR A 6 -12.50 -7.75 -2.46
C THR A 6 -11.55 -8.20 -1.34
N ALA A 7 -12.01 -9.05 -0.43
CA ALA A 7 -11.19 -9.59 0.66
C ALA A 7 -9.93 -10.28 0.15
N LYS A 8 -10.05 -11.15 -0.86
CA LYS A 8 -8.89 -11.82 -1.48
C LYS A 8 -7.86 -10.83 -2.02
N ILE A 9 -8.31 -9.80 -2.74
CA ILE A 9 -7.41 -8.76 -3.28
C ILE A 9 -6.72 -8.00 -2.14
N LEU A 10 -7.46 -7.61 -1.10
CA LEU A 10 -6.90 -6.89 0.05
C LEU A 10 -5.86 -7.74 0.80
N TRP A 11 -6.10 -9.05 0.98
CA TRP A 11 -5.13 -9.96 1.58
C TRP A 11 -3.85 -10.11 0.75
N VAL A 12 -3.97 -10.20 -0.58
CA VAL A 12 -2.80 -10.24 -1.47
C VAL A 12 -1.99 -8.95 -1.36
N LEU A 13 -2.64 -7.78 -1.44
CA LEU A 13 -1.97 -6.48 -1.31
C LEU A 13 -1.32 -6.29 0.06
N TRP A 14 -1.98 -6.75 1.12
CA TRP A 14 -1.43 -6.77 2.47
C TRP A 14 -0.19 -7.66 2.56
N ALA A 15 -0.25 -8.88 2.04
CA ALA A 15 0.87 -9.81 2.05
C ALA A 15 2.08 -9.23 1.29
N LEU A 16 1.86 -8.61 0.13
CA LEU A 16 2.91 -7.91 -0.61
C LEU A 16 3.57 -6.81 0.23
N PHE A 17 2.79 -6.03 0.97
CA PHE A 17 3.33 -5.00 1.86
C PHE A 17 4.07 -5.58 3.07
N VAL A 18 3.62 -6.71 3.62
CA VAL A 18 4.36 -7.43 4.68
C VAL A 18 5.69 -7.96 4.14
N CYS A 19 5.69 -8.65 2.99
CA CYS A 19 6.91 -9.14 2.35
C CYS A 19 7.92 -8.01 2.13
N ARG A 20 7.44 -6.81 1.77
CA ARG A 20 8.27 -5.62 1.66
C ARG A 20 8.93 -5.23 2.97
N VAL A 21 8.16 -5.14 4.06
CA VAL A 21 8.68 -4.73 5.38
C VAL A 21 9.65 -5.79 5.91
N LEU A 22 9.37 -7.07 5.69
CA LEU A 22 10.29 -8.17 6.01
C LEU A 22 11.58 -8.08 5.19
N GLY A 23 11.48 -7.83 3.87
CA GLY A 23 12.65 -7.61 3.02
C GLY A 23 13.51 -6.45 3.52
N GLN A 24 12.89 -5.33 3.88
CA GLN A 24 13.60 -4.20 4.49
C GLN A 24 14.28 -4.59 5.80
N LEU A 25 13.60 -5.34 6.68
CA LEU A 25 14.16 -5.79 7.95
C LEU A 25 15.35 -6.75 7.74
N ILE A 26 15.24 -7.67 6.79
CA ILE A 26 16.34 -8.60 6.42
C ILE A 26 17.56 -7.81 5.94
N VAL A 27 17.37 -6.79 5.10
CA VAL A 27 18.47 -5.94 4.61
C VAL A 27 19.13 -5.17 5.75
N VAL A 28 18.36 -4.68 6.72
CA VAL A 28 18.92 -3.97 7.88
C VAL A 28 19.71 -4.91 8.80
N LEU A 29 19.23 -6.14 9.01
CA LEU A 29 19.84 -7.07 9.96
C LEU A 29 21.01 -7.88 9.38
N TYR A 30 20.92 -8.26 8.11
CA TYR A 30 21.83 -9.24 7.50
C TYR A 30 22.59 -8.71 6.28
N ALA A 31 22.17 -7.57 5.71
CA ALA A 31 22.77 -6.96 4.52
C ALA A 31 23.20 -7.98 3.42
N PRO A 32 22.29 -8.87 2.97
CA PRO A 32 22.69 -9.96 2.09
C PRO A 32 22.98 -9.48 0.67
N ASP A 33 23.97 -10.08 0.00
CA ASP A 33 24.44 -9.67 -1.34
C ASP A 33 23.39 -9.81 -2.46
N PHE A 34 22.36 -10.65 -2.26
CA PHE A 34 21.30 -10.84 -3.25
C PHE A 34 20.17 -9.80 -3.16
N LEU A 35 20.10 -9.01 -2.07
CA LEU A 35 19.12 -7.92 -1.94
C LEU A 35 19.78 -6.57 -2.18
N PRO A 36 19.06 -5.60 -2.74
CA PRO A 36 19.60 -4.27 -2.92
C PRO A 36 19.96 -3.61 -1.58
N PRO A 37 20.98 -2.76 -1.54
CA PRO A 37 21.42 -2.09 -0.33
C PRO A 37 20.32 -1.19 0.25
N MET A 38 20.35 -0.99 1.57
CA MET A 38 19.32 -0.26 2.33
C MET A 38 18.97 1.13 1.75
N LYS A 39 19.93 1.81 1.12
CA LYS A 39 19.71 3.10 0.43
C LYS A 39 18.58 3.06 -0.61
N GLU A 40 18.35 1.91 -1.25
CA GLU A 40 17.34 1.73 -2.29
C GLU A 40 15.95 1.39 -1.74
N TRP A 41 15.90 0.81 -0.53
CA TRP A 41 14.66 0.51 0.18
C TRP A 41 14.02 1.76 0.79
N TYR A 42 14.77 2.86 0.79
CA TYR A 42 14.43 4.10 1.44
C TYR A 42 13.93 5.14 0.44
N SER A 43 12.82 5.79 0.79
CA SER A 43 12.31 6.92 0.00
C SER A 43 12.97 8.25 0.35
N GLY A 44 13.76 8.29 1.43
CA GLY A 44 14.41 9.49 1.96
C GLY A 44 13.52 10.38 2.85
N LEU A 45 12.23 10.06 2.99
CA LEU A 45 11.26 10.91 3.71
C LEU A 45 11.37 10.78 5.24
N MET A 46 11.53 9.52 5.68
CA MET A 46 11.65 9.05 7.08
C MET A 46 12.99 9.35 7.75
N PRO A 47 13.13 9.20 9.08
CA PRO A 47 14.15 8.29 9.66
C PRO A 47 13.65 6.85 9.91
N TYR A 48 14.52 5.83 9.80
CA TYR A 48 14.10 4.41 9.87
C TYR A 48 13.44 4.05 11.20
N GLN A 49 13.93 4.63 12.30
CA GLN A 49 13.36 4.49 13.65
C GLN A 49 11.87 4.85 13.74
N TYR A 50 11.40 5.76 12.89
CA TYR A 50 9.98 6.12 12.81
C TYR A 50 9.27 5.34 11.69
N LEU A 51 9.99 5.06 10.59
CA LEU A 51 9.45 4.39 9.43
C LEU A 51 8.93 2.99 9.77
N LEU A 52 9.73 2.20 10.50
CA LEU A 52 9.37 0.83 10.84
C LEU A 52 8.12 0.76 11.75
N PRO A 53 8.02 1.51 12.86
CA PRO A 53 6.78 1.58 13.63
C PRO A 53 5.56 1.99 12.81
N THR A 54 5.68 3.00 11.94
CA THR A 54 4.58 3.41 11.06
C THR A 54 4.16 2.27 10.13
N GLN A 55 5.11 1.50 9.59
CA GLN A 55 4.81 0.34 8.73
C GLN A 55 4.08 -0.77 9.49
N ILE A 56 4.49 -1.07 10.71
CA ILE A 56 3.79 -2.05 11.57
C ILE A 56 2.36 -1.60 11.86
N LEU A 57 2.15 -0.31 12.15
CA LEU A 57 0.81 0.25 12.35
C LEU A 57 -0.06 0.11 11.09
N ILE A 58 0.50 0.41 9.90
CA ILE A 58 -0.19 0.22 8.62
C ILE A 58 -0.53 -1.25 8.39
N ILE A 59 0.41 -2.18 8.63
CA ILE A 59 0.19 -3.63 8.51
C ILE A 59 -0.98 -4.07 9.39
N GLY A 60 -0.97 -3.69 10.68
CA GLY A 60 -2.04 -4.06 11.61
C GLY A 60 -3.39 -3.48 11.20
N PHE A 61 -3.42 -2.22 10.76
CA PHE A 61 -4.64 -1.56 10.30
C PHE A 61 -5.21 -2.21 9.03
N PHE A 62 -4.36 -2.52 8.05
CA PHE A 62 -4.79 -3.16 6.80
C PHE A 62 -5.24 -4.61 7.03
N ALA A 63 -4.57 -5.36 7.92
CA ALA A 63 -5.01 -6.69 8.34
C ALA A 63 -6.41 -6.64 8.97
N LYS A 64 -6.67 -5.63 9.82
CA LYS A 64 -7.98 -5.43 10.42
C LYS A 64 -9.05 -5.17 9.37
N ILE A 65 -8.80 -4.29 8.40
CA ILE A 65 -9.74 -4.02 7.29
C ILE A 65 -10.03 -5.30 6.50
N ALA A 66 -8.98 -6.04 6.10
CA ALA A 66 -9.14 -7.26 5.32
C ALA A 66 -9.91 -8.33 6.10
N SER A 67 -9.63 -8.48 7.41
CA SER A 67 -10.33 -9.40 8.31
C SER A 67 -11.80 -9.03 8.49
N ASP A 68 -12.11 -7.76 8.78
CA ASP A 68 -13.49 -7.28 8.94
C ASP A 68 -14.30 -7.57 7.65
N ILE A 69 -13.75 -7.26 6.47
CA ILE A 69 -14.41 -7.49 5.18
C ILE A 69 -14.56 -8.99 4.88
N SER A 70 -13.57 -9.81 5.26
CA SER A 70 -13.62 -11.27 5.07
C SER A 70 -14.73 -11.91 5.91
N ARG A 71 -14.92 -11.43 7.15
CA ARG A 71 -15.92 -11.95 8.08
C ARG A 71 -17.32 -11.36 7.86
N GLY A 72 -17.42 -10.25 7.12
CA GLY A 72 -18.66 -9.50 6.98
C GLY A 72 -19.15 -8.84 8.28
N ILE A 73 -18.30 -8.87 9.32
CA ILE A 73 -18.61 -8.39 10.68
C ILE A 73 -17.55 -7.36 11.05
N GLY A 74 -17.97 -6.23 11.63
CA GLY A 74 -17.06 -5.17 12.08
C GLY A 74 -17.44 -3.78 11.57
N ARG A 75 -16.93 -2.74 12.25
CA ARG A 75 -17.23 -1.33 11.92
C ARG A 75 -16.64 -0.91 10.58
N LEU A 76 -15.53 -1.51 10.14
CA LEU A 76 -14.87 -1.20 8.87
C LEU A 76 -15.50 -1.90 7.65
N SER A 77 -16.37 -2.88 7.90
CA SER A 77 -17.21 -3.52 6.88
C SER A 77 -18.50 -2.76 6.62
N LYS A 78 -18.91 -1.87 7.54
CA LYS A 78 -20.08 -1.02 7.35
C LYS A 78 -19.76 0.04 6.29
N PRO A 79 -20.53 0.10 5.20
CA PRO A 79 -20.16 0.92 4.06
C PRO A 79 -20.48 2.38 4.31
N HIS A 80 -19.45 3.23 4.23
CA HIS A 80 -19.58 4.67 4.37
C HIS A 80 -19.27 5.37 3.04
N GLN A 81 -20.28 5.99 2.41
CA GLN A 81 -20.15 6.59 1.08
C GLN A 81 -19.10 7.72 1.04
N LYS A 82 -19.11 8.62 2.03
CA LYS A 82 -18.14 9.73 2.13
C LYS A 82 -16.70 9.20 2.25
N LEU A 83 -16.49 8.19 3.10
CA LEU A 83 -15.19 7.53 3.26
C LEU A 83 -14.76 6.85 1.95
N GLY A 84 -15.68 6.15 1.29
CA GLY A 84 -15.40 5.49 0.01
C GLY A 84 -14.98 6.46 -1.09
N LEU A 85 -15.64 7.62 -1.19
CA LEU A 85 -15.30 8.68 -2.13
C LEU A 85 -13.91 9.25 -1.83
N PHE A 86 -13.67 9.60 -0.56
CA PHE A 86 -12.39 10.13 -0.11
C PHE A 86 -11.24 9.16 -0.39
N LEU A 87 -11.35 7.91 0.04
CA LEU A 87 -10.31 6.89 -0.14
C LEU A 87 -10.02 6.61 -1.61
N ARG A 88 -11.05 6.57 -2.46
CA ARG A 88 -10.88 6.34 -3.90
C ARG A 88 -10.14 7.51 -4.55
N ASN A 89 -10.57 8.75 -4.27
CA ASN A 89 -9.98 9.93 -4.88
C ASN A 89 -8.56 10.16 -4.39
N PHE A 90 -8.34 10.04 -3.08
CA PHE A 90 -7.01 10.08 -2.48
C PHE A 90 -6.10 8.98 -3.03
N GLY A 91 -6.61 7.75 -3.15
CA GLY A 91 -5.87 6.63 -3.71
C GLY A 91 -5.44 6.85 -5.17
N TYR A 92 -6.33 7.37 -6.02
CA TYR A 92 -5.98 7.70 -7.41
C TYR A 92 -4.97 8.85 -7.49
N PHE A 93 -5.16 9.91 -6.69
CA PHE A 93 -4.20 11.02 -6.63
C PHE A 93 -2.82 10.53 -6.19
N TYR A 94 -2.78 9.71 -5.13
CA TYR A 94 -1.54 9.14 -4.62
C TYR A 94 -0.86 8.20 -5.63
N PHE A 95 -1.63 7.36 -6.32
CA PHE A 95 -1.14 6.53 -7.42
C PHE A 95 -0.52 7.39 -8.53
N GLY A 96 -1.21 8.44 -8.96
CA GLY A 96 -0.71 9.39 -9.98
C GLY A 96 0.58 10.08 -9.54
N ALA A 97 0.67 10.50 -8.28
CA ALA A 97 1.90 11.08 -7.73
C ALA A 97 3.08 10.10 -7.77
N MET A 98 2.83 8.81 -7.55
CA MET A 98 3.87 7.77 -7.65
C MET A 98 4.29 7.48 -9.10
N ILE A 99 3.36 7.56 -10.07
CA ILE A 99 3.71 7.53 -11.50
C ILE A 99 4.63 8.71 -11.83
N PHE A 100 4.24 9.91 -11.42
CA PHE A 100 5.02 11.12 -11.69
C PHE A 100 6.42 11.00 -11.08
N ARG A 101 6.52 10.55 -9.82
CA ARG A 101 7.81 10.29 -9.16
C ARG A 101 8.64 9.26 -9.90
N TYR A 102 8.02 8.20 -10.43
CA TYR A 102 8.71 7.20 -11.25
C TYR A 102 9.26 7.84 -12.54
N VAL A 103 8.42 8.54 -13.29
CA VAL A 103 8.82 9.21 -14.54
C VAL A 103 9.98 10.18 -14.29
N LEU A 104 9.89 11.03 -13.27
CA LEU A 104 10.98 11.93 -12.91
C LEU A 104 12.27 11.19 -12.59
N ARG A 105 12.19 10.13 -11.77
CA ARG A 105 13.37 9.33 -11.40
C ARG A 105 14.00 8.66 -12.62
N MET A 106 13.19 8.13 -13.54
CA MET A 106 13.68 7.49 -14.76
C MET A 106 14.20 8.47 -15.81
N SER A 107 13.74 9.71 -15.80
CA SER A 107 14.27 10.78 -16.65
C SER A 107 15.61 11.30 -16.16
N MET A 108 15.84 11.32 -14.84
CA MET A 108 17.09 11.82 -14.26
C MET A 108 18.16 10.73 -14.08
N TYR A 109 17.74 9.50 -13.75
CA TYR A 109 18.61 8.36 -13.45
C TYR A 109 18.11 7.10 -14.20
N PRO A 110 18.18 7.07 -15.54
CA PRO A 110 17.66 5.97 -16.36
C PRO A 110 18.34 4.62 -16.08
N GLU A 111 19.58 4.63 -15.59
CA GLU A 111 20.34 3.45 -15.15
C GLU A 111 19.77 2.78 -13.89
N GLU A 112 19.03 3.53 -13.07
CA GLU A 112 18.43 3.06 -11.81
C GLU A 112 17.06 2.36 -11.99
N ARG A 113 16.67 2.05 -13.23
CA ARG A 113 15.37 1.45 -13.60
C ARG A 113 14.96 0.25 -12.77
N TRP A 114 15.91 -0.64 -12.51
CA TRP A 114 15.66 -1.94 -11.88
C TRP A 114 16.03 -1.95 -10.39
N PHE A 115 17.15 -1.33 -10.03
CA PHE A 115 17.75 -1.37 -8.69
C PHE A 115 18.19 0.03 -8.22
N GLY A 116 17.28 1.01 -8.22
CA GLY A 116 17.59 2.32 -7.68
C GLY A 116 16.35 3.12 -7.29
N GLY A 117 15.95 2.99 -6.01
CA GLY A 117 14.85 3.78 -5.42
C GLY A 117 13.47 3.58 -6.06
N THR A 118 13.33 2.57 -6.93
CA THR A 118 12.06 2.13 -7.54
C THR A 118 11.27 1.22 -6.60
N ILE A 119 11.97 0.49 -5.71
CA ILE A 119 11.35 -0.43 -4.74
C ILE A 119 10.26 0.28 -3.93
N PRO A 120 10.50 1.45 -3.28
CA PRO A 120 9.47 2.14 -2.52
C PRO A 120 8.28 2.56 -3.40
N ILE A 121 8.54 2.98 -4.65
CA ILE A 121 7.49 3.42 -5.58
C ILE A 121 6.52 2.28 -5.89
N ILE A 122 7.03 1.09 -6.20
CA ILE A 122 6.20 -0.10 -6.47
C ILE A 122 5.30 -0.41 -5.27
N PHE A 123 5.84 -0.36 -4.06
CA PHE A 123 5.05 -0.64 -2.87
C PHE A 123 4.10 0.49 -2.48
N HIS A 124 4.38 1.74 -2.88
CA HIS A 124 3.37 2.80 -2.81
C HIS A 124 2.23 2.58 -3.79
N PHE A 125 2.45 1.96 -4.96
CA PHE A 125 1.35 1.49 -5.81
C PHE A 125 0.50 0.41 -5.14
N VAL A 126 1.13 -0.52 -4.39
CA VAL A 126 0.40 -1.53 -3.59
C VAL A 126 -0.50 -0.85 -2.55
N LEU A 127 0.05 0.11 -1.79
CA LEU A 127 -0.72 0.89 -0.81
C LEU A 127 -1.87 1.68 -1.46
N ALA A 128 -1.59 2.39 -2.55
CA ALA A 128 -2.60 3.16 -3.29
C ALA A 128 -3.73 2.24 -3.80
N THR A 129 -3.37 1.08 -4.35
CA THR A 129 -4.33 0.09 -4.83
C THR A 129 -5.20 -0.45 -3.69
N PHE A 130 -4.62 -0.69 -2.51
CA PHE A 130 -5.36 -1.11 -1.33
C PHE A 130 -6.47 -0.09 -0.98
N LEU A 131 -6.12 1.20 -0.94
CA LEU A 131 -7.08 2.29 -0.65
C LEU A 131 -8.16 2.40 -1.73
N ILE A 132 -7.80 2.28 -3.01
CA ILE A 132 -8.77 2.32 -4.12
C ILE A 132 -9.75 1.15 -4.04
N VAL A 133 -9.26 -0.07 -3.76
CA VAL A 133 -10.10 -1.28 -3.66
C VAL A 133 -11.06 -1.15 -2.47
N TRP A 134 -10.55 -0.72 -1.30
CA TRP A 134 -11.39 -0.50 -0.12
C TRP A 134 -12.40 0.65 -0.31
N GLY A 135 -12.00 1.74 -0.97
CA GLY A 135 -12.89 2.84 -1.30
C GLY A 135 -14.01 2.41 -2.25
N LYS A 136 -13.69 1.65 -3.31
CA LYS A 136 -14.67 1.07 -4.24
C LYS A 136 -15.62 0.09 -3.55
N TYR A 137 -15.15 -0.67 -2.57
CA TYR A 137 -16.00 -1.55 -1.76
C TYR A 137 -17.03 -0.74 -0.97
N ASN A 138 -16.60 0.30 -0.25
CA ASN A 138 -17.50 1.18 0.50
C ASN A 138 -18.57 1.82 -0.39
N LEU A 139 -18.20 2.34 -1.56
CA LEU A 139 -19.14 3.01 -2.47
C LEU A 139 -20.20 2.09 -3.06
N ARG A 140 -19.88 0.81 -3.27
CA ARG A 140 -20.81 -0.15 -3.88
C ARG A 140 -21.80 -0.72 -2.88
N GLN A 141 -21.42 -0.76 -1.60
CA GLN A 141 -22.21 -1.34 -0.53
C GLN A 141 -23.02 -0.28 0.22
N SER A 142 -22.68 1.01 0.09
CA SER A 142 -23.50 2.09 0.63
C SER A 142 -24.81 2.18 -0.15
N PRO A 143 -25.98 2.21 0.53
CA PRO A 143 -27.23 2.51 -0.13
C PRO A 143 -27.09 3.88 -0.79
N THR A 144 -27.46 4.00 -2.07
CA THR A 144 -27.60 5.30 -2.70
C THR A 144 -28.63 6.07 -1.89
N SER A 145 -28.20 7.10 -1.17
CA SER A 145 -29.13 8.05 -0.56
C SER A 145 -29.88 8.72 -1.70
N ALA A 146 -31.08 8.21 -1.99
CA ALA A 146 -32.11 8.87 -2.78
C ALA A 146 -32.64 10.09 -2.02
#